data_AF-A0A5B7C844-F1
#
_entry.id   AF-A0A5B7C844-F1
#
_cell.length_a   1.000
_cell.length_b   1.000
_cell.length_c   1.000
_cell.angle_alpha   90.00
_cell.angle_beta   90.00
_cell.angle_gamma   90.00
#
_symmetry.space_group_name_H-M   'P 1'
#
loop_
_entity.id
_entity.type
_entity.pdbx_description
1 polymer ?
#
loop_
_entity_poly.entity_id
_entity_poly.type
_entity_poly.pdbx_seq_one_letter_code
_entity_poly.pdbx_strand_id
1 'polypeptide(L)'
;PLSLISQIPFSCPMTSNNPHYEADRKAIEKKETSEGKEVIIRPRRLDIVWGNDTRYWRVPLPNQMDKPAELLQVCWLEVTSSIDLKVLNSLSIKKPQIGFKLSLSSDAFGWSG
;
A
#
# COMPACT_ATOMS: atom_id res chain seq x y z
N PRO A 1 15.21 24.07 10.21
CA PRO A 1 15.72 22.71 9.92
C PRO A 1 15.35 22.29 8.49
N LEU A 2 16.31 22.46 7.57
CA LEU A 2 16.16 22.18 6.15
C LEU A 2 16.25 20.65 5.92
N SER A 3 15.13 20.02 5.55
CA SER A 3 15.12 18.63 5.09
C SER A 3 15.55 18.58 3.63
N LEU A 4 16.82 18.22 3.40
CA LEU A 4 17.33 17.89 2.07
C LEU A 4 16.82 16.49 1.72
N ILE A 5 15.75 16.41 0.93
CA ILE A 5 15.33 15.14 0.32
C ILE A 5 16.10 15.03 -0.99
N SER A 6 17.12 14.18 -1.01
CA SER A 6 17.84 13.83 -2.24
C SER A 6 16.94 12.94 -3.10
N GLN A 7 16.18 13.53 -4.01
CA GLN A 7 15.53 12.78 -5.09
C GLN A 7 16.57 12.49 -6.18
N ILE A 8 16.86 11.21 -6.39
CA ILE A 8 17.62 10.72 -7.55
C ILE A 8 16.71 10.87 -8.78
N PRO A 9 17.10 11.60 -9.85
CA PRO A 9 16.21 11.83 -10.98
C PRO A 9 16.28 10.64 -11.95
N PHE A 10 15.38 9.67 -11.80
CA PHE A 10 15.02 8.80 -12.92
C PHE A 10 13.95 9.52 -13.75
N SER A 11 14.40 10.20 -14.81
CA SER A 11 13.53 10.94 -15.73
C SER A 11 12.62 9.97 -16.47
N CYS A 12 11.38 9.82 -15.99
CA CYS A 12 10.32 9.11 -16.69
C CYS A 12 9.41 10.16 -17.36
N PRO A 13 9.07 10.01 -18.67
CA PRO A 13 8.19 10.96 -19.34
C PRO A 13 6.80 10.89 -18.71
N MET A 14 6.42 11.97 -18.02
CA MET A 14 5.13 12.11 -17.36
C MET A 14 4.09 12.60 -18.36
N THR A 15 3.13 11.74 -18.70
CA THR A 15 1.89 12.15 -19.35
C THR A 15 0.71 11.92 -18.41
N SER A 16 0.07 13.04 -18.03
CA SER A 16 -1.22 13.22 -17.34
C SER A 16 -1.28 13.10 -15.81
N ASN A 17 -1.57 14.25 -15.20
CA ASN A 17 -2.13 14.57 -13.88
C ASN A 17 -2.08 13.51 -12.77
N ASN A 18 -1.14 13.72 -11.85
CA ASN A 18 -0.96 13.03 -10.56
C ASN A 18 -0.72 11.51 -10.67
N PRO A 19 0.55 11.06 -10.63
CA PRO A 19 0.85 9.63 -10.73
C PRO A 19 0.55 8.87 -9.43
N HIS A 20 0.25 9.57 -8.33
CA HIS A 20 -0.09 8.94 -7.06
C HIS A 20 -1.52 8.38 -7.10
N TYR A 21 -1.66 7.11 -6.71
CA TYR A 21 -2.98 6.56 -6.42
C TYR A 21 -3.42 7.04 -5.04
N GLU A 22 -4.59 7.65 -4.96
CA GLU A 22 -5.19 8.11 -3.71
C GLU A 22 -6.03 7.01 -3.07
N ALA A 23 -5.80 6.79 -1.77
CA ALA A 23 -6.50 5.78 -0.99
C ALA A 23 -8.02 5.99 -0.95
N ASP A 24 -8.78 4.93 -1.23
CA ASP A 24 -10.24 4.90 -1.01
C ASP A 24 -10.51 4.83 0.49
N ARG A 25 -10.75 5.99 1.12
CA ARG A 25 -10.99 6.17 2.56
C ARG A 25 -12.24 5.46 3.11
N LYS A 26 -12.88 4.52 2.39
CA LYS A 26 -13.98 3.67 2.92
C LYS A 26 -13.64 2.18 3.16
N ALA A 27 -12.53 1.63 2.66
CA ALA A 27 -12.19 0.20 2.81
C ALA A 27 -11.37 -0.22 4.07
N ILE A 28 -11.85 0.05 5.31
CA ILE A 28 -11.26 -0.57 6.53
C ILE A 28 -12.17 -1.74 6.86
N GLU A 29 -11.56 -2.91 6.98
CA GLU A 29 -12.27 -4.09 7.47
C GLU A 29 -11.77 -4.40 8.87
N LYS A 30 -12.69 -4.44 9.83
CA LYS A 30 -12.41 -4.97 11.17
C LYS A 30 -12.68 -6.46 11.12
N LYS A 31 -11.71 -7.27 11.53
CA LYS A 31 -11.84 -8.72 11.60
C LYS A 31 -11.57 -9.17 13.02
N GLU A 32 -12.39 -10.09 13.51
CA GLU A 32 -12.13 -10.82 14.75
C GLU A 32 -11.54 -12.18 14.36
N THR A 33 -10.34 -12.46 14.82
CA THR A 33 -9.61 -13.71 14.59
C THR A 33 -9.50 -14.48 15.89
N SER A 34 -9.10 -15.74 15.83
CA SER A 34 -8.78 -16.55 17.02
C SER A 34 -7.64 -15.96 17.85
N GLU A 35 -6.83 -15.07 17.27
CA GLU A 35 -5.66 -14.43 17.87
C GLU A 35 -5.95 -13.02 18.42
N GLY A 36 -7.13 -12.47 18.13
CA GLY A 36 -7.58 -11.17 18.64
C GLY A 36 -8.35 -10.35 17.61
N LYS A 37 -8.34 -9.03 17.80
CA LYS A 37 -8.98 -8.09 16.87
C LYS A 37 -7.94 -7.52 15.92
N GLU A 38 -8.19 -7.64 14.63
CA GLU A 38 -7.34 -7.13 13.57
C GLU A 38 -8.07 -6.08 12.74
N VAL A 39 -7.31 -5.10 12.24
CA VAL A 39 -7.78 -4.20 11.20
C VAL A 39 -7.01 -4.51 9.94
N ILE A 40 -7.74 -4.89 8.90
CA ILE A 40 -7.19 -5.17 7.59
C ILE A 40 -7.31 -3.90 6.75
N ILE A 41 -6.16 -3.41 6.30
CA ILE A 41 -6.06 -2.33 5.32
C ILE A 41 -5.93 -2.99 3.96
N ARG A 42 -6.97 -2.88 3.13
CA ARG A 42 -6.92 -3.42 1.77
C ARG A 42 -6.00 -2.57 0.88
N PRO A 43 -5.41 -3.12 -0.20
CA PRO A 43 -4.48 -2.36 -1.05
C PRO A 43 -5.06 -1.06 -1.61
N ARG A 44 -6.37 -1.01 -1.90
CA ARG A 44 -7.05 0.21 -2.37
C ARG A 44 -7.10 1.35 -1.35
N ARG A 45 -6.80 1.08 -0.08
CA ARG A 45 -6.70 2.05 1.03
C ARG A 45 -5.28 2.56 1.26
N LEU A 46 -4.33 2.11 0.46
CA LEU A 46 -2.97 2.61 0.48
C LEU A 46 -2.88 3.76 -0.52
N ASP A 47 -2.16 4.81 -0.13
CA ASP A 47 -1.66 5.80 -1.06
C ASP A 47 -0.36 5.23 -1.65
N ILE A 48 -0.32 5.09 -2.98
CA ILE A 48 0.75 4.37 -3.69
C ILE A 48 1.43 5.32 -4.66
N VAL A 49 2.75 5.49 -4.53
CA VAL A 49 3.56 6.26 -5.48
C VAL A 49 3.54 5.55 -6.83
N TRP A 50 3.19 6.29 -7.88
CA TRP A 50 2.96 5.77 -9.23
C TRP A 50 1.84 4.74 -9.33
N GLY A 51 0.97 4.62 -8.32
CA GLY A 51 -0.11 3.63 -8.30
C GLY A 51 -1.16 3.84 -9.40
N ASN A 52 -1.28 5.06 -9.94
CA ASN A 52 -2.18 5.35 -11.06
C ASN A 52 -1.54 5.06 -12.43
N ASP A 53 -0.24 4.76 -12.45
CA ASP A 53 0.50 4.41 -13.65
C ASP A 53 0.55 2.89 -13.81
N THR A 54 -0.24 2.40 -14.78
CA THR A 54 -0.40 0.97 -15.06
C THR A 54 0.88 0.30 -15.57
N ARG A 55 1.93 1.06 -15.87
CA ARG A 55 3.26 0.54 -16.22
C ARG A 55 4.01 0.03 -14.99
N TYR A 56 3.71 0.55 -13.80
CA TYR A 56 4.40 0.22 -12.56
C TYR A 56 3.53 -0.56 -11.58
N TRP A 57 2.24 -0.26 -11.54
CA TRP A 57 1.31 -0.88 -10.60
C TRP A 57 0.03 -1.39 -11.28
N ARG A 58 -0.48 -2.52 -10.79
CA ARG A 58 -1.88 -2.93 -11.03
C ARG A 58 -2.63 -2.87 -9.71
N VAL A 59 -3.34 -1.76 -9.50
CA VAL A 59 -4.19 -1.58 -8.32
C VAL A 59 -5.58 -2.19 -8.57
N PRO A 60 -6.16 -2.94 -7.62
CA PRO A 60 -7.48 -3.54 -7.80
C PRO A 60 -8.58 -2.51 -8.06
N LEU A 61 -9.54 -2.88 -8.92
CA LEU A 61 -10.76 -2.10 -9.12
C LEU A 61 -11.68 -2.18 -7.88
N PRO A 62 -12.65 -1.27 -7.71
CA PRO A 62 -13.59 -1.29 -6.58
C PRO A 62 -14.36 -2.61 -6.40
N ASN A 63 -14.64 -3.32 -7.49
CA ASN A 63 -15.29 -4.63 -7.48
C ASN A 63 -14.32 -5.81 -7.25
N GLN A 64 -13.03 -5.55 -6.97
CA GLN A 64 -11.98 -6.54 -6.80
C GLN A 64 -11.31 -6.41 -5.43
N MET A 65 -12.10 -6.26 -4.36
CA MET A 65 -11.61 -5.99 -3.00
C MET A 65 -10.66 -7.07 -2.44
N ASP A 66 -10.74 -8.29 -2.96
CA ASP A 66 -9.90 -9.42 -2.53
C ASP A 66 -8.61 -9.59 -3.33
N LYS A 67 -8.37 -8.76 -4.36
CA LYS A 67 -7.13 -8.82 -5.12
C LYS A 67 -6.01 -8.03 -4.44
N PRO A 68 -4.75 -8.51 -4.53
CA PRO A 68 -3.60 -7.73 -4.09
C PRO A 68 -3.35 -6.56 -5.06
N ALA A 69 -2.67 -5.51 -4.59
CA ALA A 69 -1.99 -4.60 -5.51
C ALA A 69 -0.69 -5.27 -5.98
N GLU A 70 -0.47 -5.26 -7.28
CA GLU A 70 0.68 -5.90 -7.90
C GLU A 70 1.69 -4.86 -8.33
N LEU A 71 2.92 -5.02 -7.86
CA LEU A 71 4.08 -4.27 -8.29
C LEU A 71 4.69 -4.95 -9.50
N LEU A 72 4.86 -4.22 -10.61
CA LEU A 72 5.47 -4.74 -11.83
C LEU A 72 7.00 -4.60 -11.76
N GLN A 73 7.67 -4.43 -12.91
CA GLN A 73 9.13 -4.38 -13.00
C GLN A 73 9.74 -3.07 -12.44
N VAL A 74 9.73 -2.90 -11.12
CA VAL A 74 10.40 -1.79 -10.42
C VAL A 74 11.21 -2.30 -9.23
N CYS A 75 12.26 -1.55 -8.85
CA CYS A 75 13.21 -1.94 -7.82
C CYS A 75 12.92 -1.39 -6.42
N TRP A 76 11.84 -0.61 -6.26
CA TRP A 76 11.42 -0.07 -4.97
C TRP A 76 9.90 0.15 -4.97
N LEU A 77 9.33 0.21 -3.77
CA LEU A 77 7.93 0.56 -3.56
C LEU A 77 7.82 1.52 -2.38
N GLU A 78 6.87 2.44 -2.47
CA GLU A 78 6.44 3.28 -1.35
C GLU A 78 4.93 3.26 -1.27
N VAL A 79 4.43 2.88 -0.10
CA VAL A 79 3.02 2.84 0.24
C VAL A 79 2.81 3.50 1.59
N THR A 80 1.75 4.29 1.70
CA THR A 80 1.36 4.91 2.97
C THR A 80 -0.12 4.67 3.24
N SER A 81 -0.51 4.77 4.51
CA SER A 81 -1.91 4.71 4.91
C SER A 81 -2.06 5.42 6.24
N SER A 82 -3.22 6.05 6.43
CA SER A 82 -3.60 6.69 7.69
C SER A 82 -4.82 6.00 8.28
N ILE A 83 -4.75 5.63 9.56
CA ILE A 83 -5.87 5.06 10.30
C ILE A 83 -6.23 6.02 11.44
N ASP A 84 -7.52 6.30 11.63
CA ASP A 84 -8.00 7.08 12.77
C ASP A 84 -7.69 6.33 14.08
N LEU A 85 -7.07 7.03 15.03
CA LEU A 85 -6.76 6.50 16.37
C LEU A 85 -8.01 5.97 17.09
N LYS A 86 -9.20 6.49 16.81
CA LYS A 86 -10.47 5.95 17.36
C LYS A 86 -10.69 4.50 16.92
N VAL A 87 -10.35 4.15 15.68
CA VAL A 87 -10.43 2.78 15.16
C VAL A 87 -9.47 1.89 15.94
N LEU A 88 -8.23 2.34 16.14
CA LEU A 88 -7.22 1.58 16.89
C LEU A 88 -7.61 1.39 18.36
N ASN A 89 -8.09 2.44 19.02
CA ASN A 89 -8.54 2.41 20.41
C ASN A 89 -9.75 1.47 20.60
N SER A 90 -10.64 1.35 19.60
CA SER A 90 -11.79 0.44 19.66
C SER A 90 -11.42 -1.05 19.71
N LEU A 91 -10.18 -1.39 19.33
CA LEU A 91 -9.68 -2.77 19.35
C LEU A 91 -9.05 -3.14 20.71
N SER A 92 -8.82 -2.16 21.59
CA SER A 92 -8.19 -2.36 22.91
C SER A 92 -6.82 -3.06 22.84
N ILE A 93 -6.06 -2.83 21.76
CA ILE A 93 -4.75 -3.44 21.54
C ILE A 93 -3.69 -2.69 22.35
N LYS A 94 -3.02 -3.38 23.29
CA LYS A 94 -1.98 -2.79 24.14
C LYS A 94 -0.67 -2.50 23.41
N LYS A 95 -0.34 -3.30 22.38
CA LYS A 95 0.88 -3.18 21.58
C LYS A 95 0.53 -3.44 20.11
N PRO A 96 0.18 -2.41 19.33
CA PRO A 96 -0.18 -2.60 17.94
C PRO A 96 1.04 -3.08 17.13
N GLN A 97 0.81 -4.07 16.30
CA GLN A 97 1.79 -4.54 15.32
C GLN A 97 1.25 -4.23 13.92
N ILE A 98 2.15 -3.87 13.02
CA ILE A 98 1.84 -3.61 11.62
C ILE A 98 2.62 -4.64 10.81
N GLY A 99 1.91 -5.37 9.95
CA GLY A 99 2.49 -6.36 9.06
C GLY A 99 2.01 -6.15 7.63
N PHE A 100 2.84 -6.57 6.68
CA PHE A 100 2.49 -6.58 5.26
C PHE A 100 2.42 -8.02 4.79
N LYS A 101 1.34 -8.36 4.07
CA LYS A 101 1.26 -9.62 3.35
C LYS A 101 1.79 -9.40 1.94
N LEU A 102 2.98 -9.96 1.67
CA LEU A 102 3.60 -9.96 0.36
C LEU A 102 3.55 -11.37 -0.23
N SER A 103 3.45 -11.44 -1.55
CA SER A 103 3.52 -12.70 -2.29
C SER A 103 4.25 -12.41 -3.59
N LEU A 104 5.20 -13.27 -3.92
CA LEU A 104 6.02 -13.15 -5.11
C LEU A 104 5.43 -14.06 -6.20
N SER A 105 5.37 -13.56 -7.43
CA SER A 105 5.06 -14.40 -8.58
C SER A 105 6.17 -15.44 -8.79
N SER A 106 5.88 -16.52 -9.49
CA SER A 106 6.85 -17.59 -9.74
C SER A 106 8.07 -17.13 -10.55
N ASP A 107 7.93 -16.05 -11.31
CA ASP A 107 8.95 -15.40 -12.13
C ASP A 107 9.57 -14.16 -11.45
N ALA A 108 9.21 -13.86 -10.20
CA ALA A 108 9.80 -12.76 -9.46
C ALA A 108 11.29 -13.01 -9.18
N PHE A 109 12.10 -11.97 -9.35
CA PHE A 109 13.54 -12.00 -9.14
C PHE A 109 13.99 -10.79 -8.30
N GLY A 110 15.22 -10.85 -7.76
CA GLY A 110 15.80 -9.73 -6.98
C GLY A 110 15.47 -9.72 -5.48
N TRP A 111 14.74 -10.73 -4.98
CA TRP A 111 14.38 -10.86 -3.56
C TRP A 111 15.29 -11.79 -2.75
N SER A 112 16.12 -12.60 -3.41
CA SER A 112 17.20 -13.35 -2.77
C SER A 112 18.36 -12.40 -2.51
N GLY A 113 18.31 -11.69 -1.37
CA GLY A 113 19.42 -10.86 -0.88
C GLY A 113 20.67 -11.67 -0.57
#